data_AF-A0A813DI43-F1
#
_entry.id   AF-A0A813DI43-F1
#
_cell.length_a   1.000
_cell.length_b   1.000
_cell.length_c   1.000
_cell.angle_alpha   90.00
_cell.angle_beta   90.00
_cell.angle_gamma   90.00
#
_symmetry.space_group_name_H-M   'P 1'
#
loop_
_entity.id
_entity.type
_entity.pdbx_description
1 polymer ?
#
loop_
_entity_poly.entity_id
_entity_poly.type
_entity_poly.pdbx_seq_one_letter_code
_entity_poly.pdbx_strand_id
1 'polypeptide(L)'
;MGPRALALSLFGQANRWGRLPHTLYPHSYINEQPMDNFDMAKSPGRTYKYYQGQPLFPFGFGLSYTSFDSQCEWQHGESQAKATAVSPVECAVRNTGAMSGDEVLLAYHVAGDDVRAQAAHPVPFSQLRAFDRVSLAPAASAKLVFNLSQDDLRLVDAEGHEHLYAGSHVLFFTGVGGRVVATLKVTVPVQSEESHLKIVI
;
A
#
# COMPACT_ATOMS: atom_id res chain seq x y z
N MET A 1 -0.77 28.54 -14.97
CA MET A 1 -0.64 27.22 -15.63
C MET A 1 -1.77 26.23 -15.31
N GLY A 2 -2.60 26.44 -14.29
CA GLY A 2 -3.70 25.51 -13.92
C GLY A 2 -4.74 25.23 -15.03
N PRO A 3 -5.41 26.27 -15.61
CA PRO A 3 -6.44 26.04 -16.63
C PRO A 3 -5.92 25.32 -17.88
N ARG A 4 -4.67 25.56 -18.26
CA ARG A 4 -4.01 24.88 -19.38
C ARG A 4 -3.82 23.40 -19.10
N ALA A 5 -3.36 23.02 -17.90
CA ALA A 5 -3.20 21.62 -17.52
C ALA A 5 -4.54 20.87 -17.54
N LEU A 6 -5.60 21.51 -17.02
CA LEU A 6 -6.96 20.96 -17.07
C LEU A 6 -7.45 20.78 -18.51
N ALA A 7 -7.27 21.78 -19.38
CA ALA A 7 -7.65 21.69 -20.79
C ALA A 7 -6.92 20.55 -21.51
N LEU A 8 -5.61 20.39 -21.28
CA LEU A 8 -4.83 19.30 -21.86
C LEU A 8 -5.36 17.92 -21.44
N SER A 9 -5.77 17.75 -20.18
CA SER A 9 -6.39 16.51 -19.72
C SER A 9 -7.78 16.30 -20.31
N LEU A 10 -8.64 17.32 -20.29
CA LEU A 10 -10.00 17.25 -20.81
C LEU A 10 -10.06 16.90 -22.30
N PHE A 11 -9.14 17.44 -23.09
CA PHE A 11 -9.03 17.14 -24.53
C PHE A 11 -8.16 15.91 -24.83
N GLY A 12 -7.77 15.13 -23.80
CA GLY A 12 -6.97 13.90 -23.97
C GLY A 12 -5.55 14.13 -24.50
N GLN A 13 -5.06 15.37 -24.55
CA GLN A 13 -3.70 15.66 -24.98
C GLN A 13 -2.66 15.26 -23.94
N ALA A 14 -3.05 15.15 -22.67
CA ALA A 14 -2.22 14.63 -21.59
C ALA A 14 -3.00 13.64 -20.73
N ASN A 15 -2.51 12.40 -20.63
CA ASN A 15 -3.01 11.41 -19.68
C ASN A 15 -2.07 11.38 -18.45
N ARG A 16 -2.51 11.96 -17.34
CA ARG A 16 -1.69 12.16 -16.13
C ARG A 16 -2.14 11.23 -15.00
N TRP A 17 -1.19 10.90 -14.14
CA TRP A 17 -1.24 9.90 -13.05
C TRP A 17 -2.05 10.29 -11.80
N GLY A 18 -3.14 11.04 -11.91
CA GLY A 18 -3.87 11.52 -10.73
C GLY A 18 -4.38 10.37 -9.85
N ARG A 19 -3.87 10.26 -8.62
CA ARG A 19 -4.36 9.35 -7.57
C ARG A 19 -4.87 10.15 -6.38
N LEU A 20 -5.94 9.69 -5.75
CA LEU A 20 -6.52 10.36 -4.58
C LEU A 20 -5.60 10.24 -3.36
N PRO A 21 -5.14 11.36 -2.77
CA PRO A 21 -4.35 11.35 -1.54
C PRO A 21 -5.21 11.25 -0.27
N HIS A 22 -6.54 11.27 -0.42
CA HIS A 22 -7.50 11.16 0.68
C HIS A 22 -8.64 10.23 0.28
N THR A 23 -9.20 9.53 1.27
CA THR A 23 -10.43 8.75 1.10
C THR A 23 -11.61 9.70 1.01
N LEU A 24 -12.48 9.50 0.01
CA LEU A 24 -13.76 10.21 -0.09
C LEU A 24 -14.84 9.42 0.63
N TYR A 25 -15.34 9.98 1.71
CA TYR A 25 -16.33 9.37 2.60
C TYR A 25 -17.76 9.67 2.15
N PRO A 26 -18.73 8.80 2.48
CA PRO A 26 -20.14 9.16 2.37
C PRO A 26 -20.48 10.32 3.31
N HIS A 27 -21.52 11.09 2.97
CA HIS A 27 -21.95 12.24 3.77
C HIS A 27 -22.25 11.88 5.23
N SER A 28 -22.78 10.68 5.50
CA SER A 28 -23.12 10.23 6.86
C SER A 28 -21.93 10.19 7.81
N TYR A 29 -20.70 10.05 7.28
CA TYR A 29 -19.48 9.94 8.08
C TYR A 29 -19.29 11.08 9.08
N ILE A 30 -19.67 12.31 8.70
CA ILE A 30 -19.53 13.49 9.58
C ILE A 30 -20.44 13.43 10.81
N ASN A 31 -21.52 12.65 10.76
CA ASN A 31 -22.44 12.45 11.88
C ASN A 31 -21.95 11.33 12.81
N GLU A 32 -21.16 10.39 12.27
CA GLU A 32 -20.64 9.23 12.99
C GLU A 32 -19.32 9.53 13.70
N GLN A 33 -18.47 10.39 13.12
CA GLN A 33 -17.16 10.76 13.67
C GLN A 33 -16.99 12.29 13.80
N PRO A 34 -17.13 12.86 15.02
CA PRO A 34 -16.87 14.27 15.29
C PRO A 34 -15.44 14.67 14.93
N MET A 35 -15.24 15.82 14.26
CA MET A 35 -13.91 16.23 13.74
C MET A 35 -12.90 16.67 14.80
N ASP A 36 -13.36 16.94 16.02
CA ASP A 36 -12.56 17.25 17.21
C ASP A 36 -12.00 16.00 17.91
N ASN A 37 -12.52 14.82 17.61
CA ASN A 37 -12.01 13.57 18.13
C ASN A 37 -10.78 13.09 17.35
N PHE A 38 -9.59 13.15 17.95
CA PHE A 38 -8.34 12.69 17.35
C PHE A 38 -8.10 11.17 17.42
N ASP A 39 -9.00 10.40 18.02
CA ASP A 39 -8.93 8.94 17.97
C ASP A 39 -9.14 8.45 16.53
N MET A 40 -8.10 7.83 15.97
CA MET A 40 -8.08 7.35 14.59
C MET A 40 -8.78 6.00 14.42
N ALA A 41 -8.85 5.19 15.48
CA ALA A 41 -9.32 3.81 15.42
C ALA A 41 -10.77 3.65 15.94
N LYS A 42 -11.26 4.61 16.73
CA LYS A 42 -12.66 4.60 17.20
C LYS A 42 -13.63 4.52 16.02
N SER A 43 -14.52 3.53 16.06
CA SER A 43 -15.52 3.27 15.03
C SER A 43 -16.28 4.56 14.64
N PRO A 44 -16.45 4.84 13.33
CA PRO A 44 -16.17 3.99 12.16
C PRO A 44 -14.69 3.98 11.70
N GLY A 45 -13.79 4.66 12.42
CA GLY A 45 -12.37 4.81 12.12
C GLY A 45 -12.06 5.94 11.13
N ARG A 46 -10.83 6.44 11.14
CA ARG A 46 -10.35 7.55 10.29
C ARG A 46 -9.33 7.06 9.27
N THR A 47 -9.26 7.76 8.13
CA THR A 47 -8.37 7.48 6.98
C THR A 47 -8.61 6.10 6.36
N TYR A 48 -7.89 5.77 5.28
CA TYR A 48 -7.92 4.41 4.72
C TYR A 48 -7.31 3.37 5.68
N LYS A 49 -6.54 3.80 6.69
CA LYS A 49 -5.86 2.90 7.63
C LYS A 49 -6.82 2.24 8.61
N TYR A 50 -7.85 2.95 9.08
CA TYR A 50 -8.72 2.47 10.16
C TYR A 50 -10.21 2.50 9.83
N TYR A 51 -10.60 3.11 8.71
CA TYR A 51 -12.01 3.19 8.34
C TYR A 51 -12.58 1.81 7.99
N GLN A 52 -13.66 1.43 8.67
CA GLN A 52 -14.36 0.14 8.51
C GLN A 52 -15.54 0.21 7.55
N GLY A 53 -16.00 1.42 7.22
CA GLY A 53 -17.10 1.62 6.27
C GLY A 53 -16.63 1.50 4.81
N GLN A 54 -17.60 1.57 3.89
CA GLN A 54 -17.30 1.59 2.46
C GLN A 54 -17.11 3.04 1.96
N PRO A 55 -15.91 3.40 1.46
CA PRO A 55 -15.68 4.72 0.90
C PRO A 55 -16.32 4.86 -0.48
N LEU A 56 -16.69 6.08 -0.85
CA LEU A 56 -17.15 6.39 -2.22
C LEU A 56 -16.00 6.26 -3.22
N PHE A 57 -14.83 6.79 -2.83
CA PHE A 57 -13.58 6.56 -3.54
C PHE A 57 -12.46 6.27 -2.53
N PRO A 58 -11.77 5.13 -2.66
CA PRO A 58 -10.71 4.79 -1.73
C PRO A 58 -9.45 5.63 -1.98
N PHE A 59 -8.59 5.67 -0.98
CA PHE A 59 -7.24 6.23 -1.12
C PHE A 59 -6.48 5.52 -2.25
N GLY A 60 -5.71 6.29 -3.03
CA GLY A 60 -4.94 5.77 -4.16
C GLY A 60 -5.77 5.46 -5.40
N PHE A 61 -7.10 5.64 -5.37
CA PHE A 61 -7.95 5.48 -6.54
C PHE A 61 -7.64 6.54 -7.59
N GLY A 62 -7.62 6.12 -8.85
CA GLY A 62 -7.39 6.99 -10.00
C GLY A 62 -7.55 6.22 -11.29
N LEU A 63 -8.24 6.82 -12.25
CA LEU A 63 -8.44 6.26 -13.59
C LEU A 63 -7.41 6.86 -14.56
N SER A 64 -7.21 6.16 -15.67
CA SER A 64 -6.32 6.58 -16.75
C SER A 64 -7.08 6.45 -18.08
N TYR A 65 -6.73 7.26 -19.07
CA TYR A 65 -7.26 7.14 -20.44
C TYR A 65 -6.65 5.97 -21.22
N THR A 66 -5.57 5.38 -20.70
CA THR A 66 -4.97 4.16 -21.22
C THR A 66 -5.03 3.03 -20.20
N SER A 67 -4.98 1.80 -20.71
CA SER A 67 -4.93 0.59 -19.90
C SER A 67 -3.49 0.16 -19.68
N PHE A 68 -3.21 -0.34 -18.48
CA PHE A 68 -1.92 -0.91 -18.14
C PHE A 68 -2.09 -2.35 -17.69
N ASP A 69 -1.27 -3.23 -18.26
CA ASP A 69 -1.04 -4.54 -17.70
C ASP A 69 0.17 -4.47 -16.78
N SER A 70 0.04 -4.97 -15.57
CA SER A 70 1.10 -4.96 -14.59
C SER A 70 1.14 -6.28 -13.85
N GLN A 71 2.35 -6.74 -13.57
CA GLN A 71 2.62 -7.97 -12.84
C GLN A 71 3.79 -7.68 -11.92
N CYS A 72 3.65 -8.06 -10.65
CA CYS A 72 4.70 -7.90 -9.66
C CYS A 72 5.03 -9.24 -9.02
N GLU A 73 6.32 -9.52 -8.90
CA GLU A 73 6.84 -10.72 -8.28
C GLU A 73 8.11 -10.40 -7.50
N TRP A 74 8.47 -11.29 -6.56
CA TRP A 74 9.78 -11.20 -5.94
C TRP A 74 10.85 -11.41 -7.01
N GLN A 75 11.94 -10.62 -6.96
CA GLN A 75 12.99 -10.67 -7.97
C GLN A 75 13.60 -12.07 -8.18
N HIS A 76 13.52 -12.94 -7.17
CA HIS A 76 14.00 -14.32 -7.21
C HIS A 76 12.89 -15.38 -7.38
N GLY A 77 11.66 -14.98 -7.72
CA GLY A 77 10.55 -15.91 -7.98
C GLY A 77 10.08 -16.67 -6.73
N GLU A 78 10.38 -16.15 -5.54
CA GLU A 78 9.93 -16.73 -4.28
C GLU A 78 8.40 -16.65 -4.18
N SER A 79 7.75 -17.65 -3.59
CA SER A 79 6.31 -17.58 -3.33
C SER A 79 5.99 -16.85 -2.02
N GLN A 80 6.96 -16.82 -1.10
CA GLN A 80 6.91 -16.15 0.19
C GLN A 80 8.31 -15.74 0.61
N ALA A 81 8.46 -14.53 1.15
CA ALA A 81 9.72 -14.08 1.72
C ALA A 81 9.74 -14.29 3.24
N LYS A 82 10.94 -14.51 3.81
CA LYS A 82 11.15 -14.36 5.25
C LYS A 82 11.54 -12.91 5.54
N ALA A 83 11.08 -12.37 6.64
CA ALA A 83 11.42 -10.99 7.01
C ALA A 83 12.95 -10.75 7.08
N THR A 84 13.75 -11.73 7.52
CA THR A 84 15.22 -11.67 7.52
C THR A 84 15.88 -11.37 6.18
N ALA A 85 15.18 -11.63 5.07
CA ALA A 85 15.63 -11.34 3.73
C ALA A 85 14.44 -10.95 2.85
N VAL A 86 13.84 -9.78 3.09
CA VAL A 86 12.84 -9.23 2.16
C VAL A 86 13.56 -8.91 0.85
N SER A 87 13.34 -9.73 -0.17
CA SER A 87 13.88 -9.51 -1.52
C SER A 87 13.26 -8.24 -2.12
N PRO A 88 13.95 -7.52 -3.02
CA PRO A 88 13.28 -6.51 -3.84
C PRO A 88 12.10 -7.13 -4.62
N VAL A 89 11.04 -6.36 -4.78
CA VAL A 89 9.89 -6.72 -5.63
C VAL A 89 10.07 -6.04 -6.97
N GLU A 90 10.05 -6.83 -8.05
CA GLU A 90 10.08 -6.31 -9.42
C GLU A 90 8.66 -6.30 -9.98
N CYS A 91 8.26 -5.14 -10.51
CA CYS A 91 6.98 -4.94 -11.17
C CYS A 91 7.20 -4.62 -12.64
N ALA A 92 6.81 -5.52 -13.53
CA ALA A 92 6.74 -5.27 -14.96
C ALA A 92 5.43 -4.55 -15.28
N VAL A 93 5.52 -3.38 -15.91
CA VAL A 93 4.37 -2.57 -16.32
C VAL A 93 4.41 -2.37 -17.82
N ARG A 94 3.29 -2.65 -18.50
CA ARG A 94 3.12 -2.47 -19.93
C ARG A 94 1.89 -1.63 -20.23
N ASN A 95 2.04 -0.62 -21.06
CA ASN A 95 0.92 0.13 -21.59
C ASN A 95 0.26 -0.66 -22.72
N THR A 96 -0.99 -1.07 -22.51
CA THR A 96 -1.77 -1.87 -23.47
C THR A 96 -2.79 -1.05 -24.26
N GLY A 97 -2.96 0.24 -23.93
CA GLY A 97 -3.84 1.13 -24.69
C GLY A 97 -3.13 1.89 -25.81
N ALA A 98 -3.91 2.73 -26.50
CA ALA A 98 -3.48 3.45 -27.69
C ALA A 98 -2.79 4.79 -27.41
N MET A 99 -2.72 5.22 -26.15
CA MET A 99 -2.22 6.54 -25.75
C MET A 99 -1.08 6.41 -24.75
N SER A 100 -0.12 7.33 -24.82
CA SER A 100 0.88 7.47 -23.76
C SER A 100 0.19 7.79 -22.44
N GLY A 101 0.72 7.25 -21.35
CA GLY A 101 0.18 7.51 -20.03
C GLY A 101 1.18 7.27 -18.93
N ASP A 102 0.88 7.83 -17.78
CA ASP A 102 1.66 7.65 -16.55
C ASP A 102 0.92 6.65 -15.65
N GLU A 103 1.60 5.57 -15.27
CA GLU A 103 1.09 4.60 -14.29
C GLU A 103 1.81 4.75 -12.94
N VAL A 104 1.05 4.56 -11.87
CA VAL A 104 1.56 4.60 -10.49
C VAL A 104 1.18 3.30 -9.79
N LEU A 105 2.19 2.59 -9.30
CA LEU A 105 2.01 1.43 -8.46
C LEU A 105 2.17 1.84 -7.00
N LEU A 106 1.23 1.42 -6.17
CA LEU A 106 1.19 1.67 -4.73
C LEU A 106 1.39 0.35 -4.00
N ALA A 107 2.40 0.26 -3.13
CA ALA A 107 2.72 -0.91 -2.33
C ALA A 107 2.21 -0.70 -0.90
N TYR A 108 1.29 -1.56 -0.48
CA TYR A 108 0.67 -1.52 0.83
C TYR A 108 1.08 -2.72 1.67
N HIS A 109 1.25 -2.49 2.96
CA HIS A 109 1.43 -3.50 3.99
C HIS A 109 0.12 -3.75 4.74
N VAL A 110 -0.17 -5.01 5.01
CA VAL A 110 -1.29 -5.49 5.81
C VAL A 110 -0.77 -6.51 6.81
N ALA A 111 -1.07 -6.30 8.08
CA ALA A 111 -0.86 -7.30 9.11
C ALA A 111 -1.94 -8.39 9.01
N GLY A 112 -1.51 -9.66 9.06
CA GLY A 112 -2.39 -10.82 9.08
C GLY A 112 -3.14 -10.96 10.40
N ASP A 113 -4.11 -11.88 10.42
CA ASP A 113 -5.00 -12.07 11.57
C ASP A 113 -4.26 -12.56 12.82
N ASP A 114 -3.20 -13.34 12.63
CA ASP A 114 -2.33 -13.81 13.71
C ASP A 114 -1.57 -12.67 14.38
N VAL A 115 -1.09 -11.70 13.61
CA VAL A 115 -0.46 -10.48 14.14
C VAL A 115 -1.50 -9.60 14.85
N ARG A 116 -2.70 -9.43 14.26
CA ARG A 116 -3.78 -8.64 14.87
C ARG A 116 -4.27 -9.23 16.18
N ALA A 117 -4.32 -10.55 16.30
CA ALA A 117 -4.74 -11.23 17.53
C ALA A 117 -3.72 -11.05 18.68
N GLN A 118 -2.43 -10.83 18.35
CA GLN A 118 -1.37 -10.60 19.33
C GLN A 118 -1.29 -9.13 19.78
N ALA A 119 -1.64 -8.19 18.90
CA ALA A 119 -1.57 -6.78 19.19
C ALA A 119 -2.66 -6.34 20.18
N ALA A 120 -2.26 -5.78 21.32
CA ALA A 120 -3.17 -5.20 22.31
C ALA A 120 -3.69 -3.79 21.91
N HIS A 121 -3.42 -3.34 20.69
CA HIS A 121 -3.72 -2.01 20.18
C HIS A 121 -4.36 -2.08 18.78
N PRO A 122 -5.02 -1.00 18.31
CA PRO A 122 -5.60 -0.98 16.98
C PRO A 122 -4.53 -1.07 15.88
N VAL A 123 -4.58 -2.14 15.11
CA VAL A 123 -3.69 -2.35 13.97
C VAL A 123 -4.34 -1.79 12.69
N PRO A 124 -3.63 -0.97 11.89
CA PRO A 124 -4.12 -0.51 10.59
C PRO A 124 -4.57 -1.65 9.68
N PHE A 125 -5.66 -1.47 8.94
CA PHE A 125 -6.09 -2.40 7.88
C PHE A 125 -5.09 -2.46 6.74
N SER A 126 -4.56 -1.31 6.33
CA SER A 126 -3.49 -1.22 5.33
C SER A 126 -2.63 0.02 5.57
N GLN A 127 -1.36 -0.04 5.18
CA GLN A 127 -0.42 1.08 5.24
C GLN A 127 0.36 1.18 3.94
N LEU A 128 0.31 2.32 3.26
CA LEU A 128 1.19 2.58 2.13
C LEU A 128 2.64 2.62 2.63
N ARG A 129 3.52 1.80 2.03
CA ARG A 129 4.95 1.76 2.35
C ARG A 129 5.80 2.38 1.26
N ALA A 130 5.49 2.06 0.01
CA ALA A 130 6.21 2.61 -1.14
C ALA A 130 5.25 2.87 -2.29
N PHE A 131 5.66 3.76 -3.18
CA PHE A 131 5.01 3.97 -4.46
C PHE A 131 6.04 4.40 -5.48
N ASP A 132 5.80 4.05 -6.74
CA ASP A 132 6.65 4.51 -7.84
C ASP A 132 5.81 4.74 -9.10
N ARG A 133 6.34 5.56 -10.00
CA ARG A 133 5.66 6.04 -11.20
C ARG A 133 6.49 5.78 -12.44
N VAL A 134 5.83 5.35 -13.51
CA VAL A 134 6.44 5.26 -14.83
C VAL A 134 5.59 5.90 -15.92
N SER A 135 6.26 6.59 -16.84
CA SER A 135 5.64 7.14 -18.06
C SER A 135 5.91 6.20 -19.22
N LEU A 136 4.86 5.71 -19.87
CA LEU A 136 4.96 4.73 -20.96
C LEU A 136 4.25 5.22 -22.22
N ALA A 137 4.96 5.15 -23.35
CA ALA A 137 4.35 5.25 -24.67
C ALA A 137 3.42 4.04 -24.94
N PRO A 138 2.52 4.12 -25.94
CA PRO A 138 1.69 2.98 -26.33
C PRO A 138 2.56 1.75 -26.61
N ALA A 139 2.13 0.57 -26.14
CA ALA A 139 2.82 -0.71 -26.26
C ALA A 139 4.20 -0.83 -25.58
N ALA A 140 4.71 0.24 -24.96
CA ALA A 140 5.98 0.21 -24.23
C ALA A 140 5.84 -0.49 -22.88
N SER A 141 6.95 -1.06 -22.41
CA SER A 141 7.08 -1.70 -21.11
C SER A 141 8.23 -1.12 -20.32
N ALA A 142 8.10 -1.12 -19.00
CA ALA A 142 9.17 -0.76 -18.08
C ALA A 142 9.10 -1.64 -16.83
N LYS A 143 10.20 -1.65 -16.08
CA LYS A 143 10.31 -2.35 -14.80
C LYS A 143 10.46 -1.33 -13.68
N LEU A 144 9.69 -1.52 -12.61
CA LEU A 144 9.79 -0.78 -11.37
C LEU A 144 10.30 -1.73 -10.29
N VAL A 145 11.23 -1.27 -9.45
CA VAL A 145 11.83 -2.09 -8.39
C VAL A 145 11.55 -1.45 -7.04
N PHE A 146 10.89 -2.20 -6.16
CA PHE A 146 10.56 -1.77 -4.81
C PHE A 146 11.49 -2.45 -3.81
N ASN A 147 12.37 -1.66 -3.21
CA ASN A 147 13.27 -2.11 -2.14
C ASN A 147 12.55 -2.02 -0.79
N LEU A 148 11.79 -3.07 -0.47
CA LEU A 148 11.10 -3.19 0.81
C LEU A 148 12.00 -3.94 1.80
N SER A 149 11.98 -3.51 3.05
CA SER A 149 12.79 -4.02 4.15
C SER A 149 11.90 -4.52 5.29
N GLN A 150 12.52 -5.05 6.36
CA GLN A 150 11.77 -5.39 7.57
C GLN A 150 11.14 -4.17 8.24
N ASP A 151 11.78 -3.02 8.14
CA ASP A 151 11.30 -1.82 8.81
C ASP A 151 9.97 -1.36 8.19
N ASP A 152 9.75 -1.66 6.91
CA ASP A 152 8.47 -1.45 6.22
C ASP A 152 7.33 -2.37 6.72
N LEU A 153 7.64 -3.39 7.54
CA LEU A 153 6.65 -4.30 8.12
C LEU A 153 6.32 -3.97 9.57
N ARG A 154 7.07 -3.06 10.20
CA ARG A 154 6.86 -2.66 11.60
C ARG A 154 5.52 -1.97 11.80
N LEU A 155 4.91 -2.23 12.95
CA LEU A 155 3.68 -1.59 13.42
C LEU A 155 4.00 -0.75 14.65
N VAL A 156 3.21 0.29 14.87
CA VAL A 156 3.37 1.15 16.06
C VAL A 156 2.51 0.58 17.18
N ASP A 157 3.11 0.35 18.35
CA ASP A 157 2.44 -0.12 19.56
C ASP A 157 1.64 1.00 20.26
N ALA A 158 1.04 0.70 21.43
CA ALA A 158 0.25 1.68 22.19
C ALA A 158 1.13 2.79 22.80
N GLU A 159 2.40 2.48 23.05
CA GLU A 159 3.41 3.36 23.63
C GLU A 159 4.06 4.27 22.57
N GLY A 160 3.83 4.00 21.29
CA GLY A 160 4.34 4.77 20.17
C GLY A 160 5.67 4.25 19.60
N HIS A 161 6.13 3.07 20.01
CA HIS A 161 7.33 2.44 19.47
C HIS A 161 7.02 1.54 18.27
N GLU A 162 7.98 1.46 17.35
CA GLU A 162 7.87 0.58 16.18
C GLU A 162 8.31 -0.85 16.51
N HIS A 163 7.34 -1.74 16.58
CA HIS A 163 7.53 -3.15 16.88
C HIS A 163 7.29 -4.01 15.63
N LEU A 164 8.19 -4.98 15.39
CA LEU A 164 7.99 -6.00 14.36
C LEU A 164 7.32 -7.22 15.00
N TYR A 165 6.02 -7.37 14.77
CA TYR A 165 5.27 -8.51 15.27
C TYR A 165 5.64 -9.79 14.50
N ALA A 166 5.72 -10.90 15.21
CA ALA A 166 5.90 -12.20 14.58
C ALA A 166 4.57 -12.71 14.01
N GLY A 167 4.61 -13.30 12.82
CA GLY A 167 3.44 -13.81 12.13
C GLY A 167 3.40 -13.50 10.65
N SER A 168 2.20 -13.55 10.09
CA SER A 168 1.94 -13.33 8.68
C SER A 168 1.75 -11.85 8.36
N HIS A 169 2.48 -11.38 7.36
CA HIS A 169 2.34 -10.07 6.77
C HIS A 169 2.08 -10.22 5.28
N VAL A 170 1.30 -9.29 4.74
CA VAL A 170 0.94 -9.27 3.32
C VAL A 170 1.34 -7.92 2.75
N LEU A 171 2.05 -7.97 1.63
CA LEU A 171 2.33 -6.83 0.78
C LEU A 171 1.43 -6.94 -0.45
N PHE A 172 0.57 -5.96 -0.69
CA PHE A 172 -0.26 -5.93 -1.89
C PHE A 172 0.03 -4.68 -2.70
N PHE A 173 0.01 -4.83 -4.02
CA PHE A 173 0.30 -3.78 -4.98
C PHE A 173 -0.97 -3.41 -5.71
N THR A 174 -1.25 -2.12 -5.87
CA THR A 174 -2.40 -1.64 -6.65
C THR A 174 -1.96 -0.76 -7.80
N GLY A 175 -2.64 -0.89 -8.94
CA GLY A 175 -2.47 -0.07 -10.14
C GLY A 175 -3.73 0.75 -10.46
N VAL A 176 -3.95 1.08 -11.75
CA VAL A 176 -5.11 1.87 -12.23
C VAL A 176 -6.43 1.35 -11.65
N GLY A 177 -7.27 2.28 -11.22
CA GLY A 177 -8.61 1.99 -10.68
C GLY A 177 -8.61 1.30 -9.32
N GLY A 178 -7.45 1.21 -8.64
CA GLY A 178 -7.32 0.45 -7.40
C GLY A 178 -7.30 -1.07 -7.60
N ARG A 179 -7.07 -1.53 -8.84
CA ARG A 179 -6.96 -2.96 -9.13
C ARG A 179 -5.73 -3.54 -8.42
N VAL A 180 -5.93 -4.64 -7.69
CA VAL A 180 -4.82 -5.40 -7.09
C VAL A 180 -4.03 -6.08 -8.22
N VAL A 181 -2.74 -5.77 -8.27
CA VAL A 181 -1.78 -6.24 -9.28
C VAL A 181 -1.08 -7.50 -8.78
N ALA A 182 -0.70 -7.52 -7.51
CA ALA A 182 -0.06 -8.65 -6.87
C ALA A 182 -0.30 -8.64 -5.37
N THR A 183 -0.26 -9.83 -4.77
CA THR A 183 -0.32 -10.04 -3.33
C THR A 183 0.81 -10.99 -2.95
N LEU A 184 1.77 -10.47 -2.20
CA LEU A 184 2.98 -11.17 -1.77
C LEU A 184 2.92 -11.39 -0.26
N LYS A 185 3.20 -12.61 0.19
CA LYS A 185 3.19 -12.96 1.61
C LYS A 185 4.61 -12.91 2.16
N VAL A 186 4.74 -12.38 3.37
CA VAL A 186 5.98 -12.35 4.13
C VAL A 186 5.70 -12.95 5.51
N THR A 187 6.53 -13.89 5.94
CA THR A 187 6.40 -14.48 7.27
C THR A 187 7.55 -13.99 8.15
N VAL A 188 7.20 -13.35 9.25
CA VAL A 188 8.15 -12.97 10.30
C VAL A 188 8.22 -14.14 11.29
N PRO A 189 9.38 -14.79 11.47
CA PRO A 189 9.52 -15.84 12.48
C PRO A 189 9.34 -15.25 13.88
N VAL A 190 8.77 -16.04 14.79
CA VAL A 190 8.81 -15.71 16.23
C VAL A 190 10.28 -15.68 16.62
N GLN A 191 10.81 -14.49 16.86
CA GLN A 191 12.11 -14.38 17.52
C GLN A 191 11.91 -14.92 18.92
N SER A 192 12.48 -16.08 19.24
CA SER A 192 12.67 -16.42 20.63
C SER A 192 13.53 -15.31 21.20
N GLU A 193 13.04 -14.58 22.20
CA GLU A 193 13.92 -13.82 23.07
C GLU A 193 15.02 -14.78 23.51
N GLU A 194 16.23 -14.61 22.98
CA GLU A 194 17.42 -15.17 23.60
C GLU A 194 17.49 -14.50 24.97
N SER A 195 16.87 -15.17 25.93
CA SER A 195 17.14 -15.04 27.34
C SER A 195 18.65 -14.88 27.49
N HIS A 196 19.07 -13.69 27.89
CA HIS A 196 20.40 -13.46 28.44
C HIS A 196 20.51 -14.23 29.76
N LEU A 197 20.49 -15.56 29.69
CA LEU A 197 21.00 -16.42 30.75
C LEU A 197 22.51 -16.26 30.70
N LYS A 198 23.02 -15.27 31.43
CA LYS A 198 24.43 -15.23 31.82
C LYS A 198 24.69 -16.46 32.69
N ILE A 199 25.07 -17.56 32.05
CA ILE A 199 25.87 -18.61 32.68
C ILE A 199 27.26 -17.99 32.85
N VAL A 200 27.61 -17.61 34.08
CA VAL A 200 29.01 -17.54 34.49
C VAL A 200 29.12 -18.26 35.83
N ILE A 201 30.02 -19.24 35.78
CA ILE A 201 30.45 -20.21 36.78
C ILE A 201 31.11 -19.51 37.97
#